data_AF-A0A383C6D6-F1
#
_entry.id   AF-A0A383C6D6-F1
#
_cell.length_a   1.000
_cell.length_b   1.000
_cell.length_c   1.000
_cell.angle_alpha   90.00
_cell.angle_beta   90.00
_cell.angle_gamma   90.00
#
_symmetry.space_group_name_H-M   'P 1'
#
loop_
_entity.id
_entity.type
_entity.pdbx_description
1 polymer ?
#
loop_
_entity_poly.entity_id
_entity_poly.type
_entity_poly.pdbx_seq_one_letter_code
_entity_poly.pdbx_strand_id
1 'polypeptide(L)'
;TELDEVYEPEEGLLGYDIIDGLISVLTNLGTDTENLINPHLMPNGLIGDLTQALRIRNLLRQKFLDDPHVKESEVWAVYCVDEVDKPHDPYT
;
A
#
# COMPACT_ATOMS: atom_id res chain seq x y z
N THR A 1 27.78 14.14 -0.18
CA THR A 1 26.55 14.89 -0.47
C THR A 1 25.68 13.95 -1.26
N GLU A 2 24.98 13.08 -0.54
CA GLU A 2 23.95 12.25 -1.16
C GLU A 2 22.78 13.18 -1.43
N LEU A 3 22.33 13.22 -2.68
CA LEU A 3 21.16 14.00 -3.05
C LEU A 3 19.98 13.47 -2.24
N ASP A 4 19.45 14.31 -1.36
CA ASP A 4 18.04 14.23 -0.96
C ASP A 4 17.24 14.49 -2.24
N GLU A 5 17.03 13.45 -3.05
CA GLU A 5 16.01 13.45 -4.08
C GLU A 5 14.68 13.59 -3.33
N VAL A 6 14.17 14.82 -3.31
CA VAL A 6 12.82 15.11 -2.87
C VAL A 6 11.91 14.29 -3.76
N TYR A 7 11.41 13.18 -3.22
CA TYR A 7 10.41 12.35 -3.88
C TYR A 7 9.14 13.19 -4.00
N GLU A 8 8.98 13.85 -5.15
CA GLU A 8 7.72 14.46 -5.54
C GLU A 8 6.75 13.28 -5.79
N PRO A 9 5.63 13.20 -5.06
CA PRO A 9 4.68 12.12 -5.27
C PRO A 9 4.21 12.15 -6.72
N GLU A 10 4.38 11.02 -7.42
CA GLU A 10 3.88 10.85 -8.78
C GLU A 10 2.39 11.19 -8.83
N GLU A 11 1.99 11.94 -9.86
CA GLU A 11 0.62 12.40 -10.05
C GLU A 11 -0.35 11.20 -9.92
N GLY A 12 -1.29 11.29 -8.98
CA GLY A 12 -2.27 10.24 -8.73
C GLY A 12 -1.87 9.15 -7.70
N LEU A 13 -0.68 9.19 -7.09
CA LEU A 13 -0.33 8.25 -6.02
C LEU A 13 -1.31 8.39 -4.82
N LEU A 14 -1.97 7.29 -4.47
CA LEU A 14 -2.88 7.19 -3.33
C LEU A 14 -2.22 6.62 -2.08
N GLY A 15 -1.09 5.92 -2.22
CA GLY A 15 -0.34 5.30 -1.14
C GLY A 15 0.17 3.91 -1.50
N TYR A 16 0.52 3.13 -0.50
CA TYR A 16 1.11 1.80 -0.65
C TYR A 16 0.27 0.73 0.06
N ASP A 17 0.14 -0.43 -0.57
CA ASP A 17 -0.44 -1.63 0.00
C ASP A 17 0.63 -2.73 0.12
N ILE A 18 0.35 -3.76 0.92
CA ILE A 18 1.15 -4.98 1.04
C ILE A 18 0.29 -6.11 0.47
N ILE A 19 0.65 -6.62 -0.69
CA ILE A 19 -0.17 -7.55 -1.48
C ILE A 19 0.47 -8.92 -1.58
N ASP A 20 -0.27 -9.96 -1.23
CA ASP A 20 0.02 -11.34 -1.62
C ASP A 20 -0.88 -11.75 -2.79
N GLY A 21 -0.31 -11.83 -3.99
CA GLY A 21 -1.05 -12.11 -5.23
C GLY A 21 -2.12 -11.05 -5.52
N LEU A 22 -3.37 -11.32 -5.12
CA LEU A 22 -4.53 -10.41 -5.26
C LEU A 22 -5.14 -10.01 -3.91
N ILE A 23 -4.48 -10.35 -2.80
CA ILE A 23 -5.01 -10.19 -1.44
C ILE A 23 -4.19 -9.12 -0.72
N SER A 24 -4.86 -8.08 -0.22
CA SER A 24 -4.23 -7.09 0.65
C SER A 24 -4.02 -7.67 2.05
N VAL A 25 -2.76 -7.73 2.48
CA VAL A 25 -2.36 -8.11 3.83
C VAL A 25 -2.87 -7.08 4.85
N LEU A 26 -2.94 -5.80 4.48
CA LEU A 26 -3.44 -4.73 5.37
C LEU A 26 -4.88 -4.99 5.82
N THR A 27 -5.70 -5.56 4.93
CA THR A 27 -7.12 -5.82 5.20
C THR A 27 -7.41 -7.26 5.63
N ASN A 28 -6.52 -8.21 5.31
CA ASN A 28 -6.76 -9.64 5.52
C ASN A 28 -5.95 -10.30 6.64
N LEU A 29 -5.10 -9.55 7.37
CA LEU A 29 -4.35 -10.08 8.51
C LEU A 29 -5.25 -10.45 9.72
N GLY A 30 -6.53 -10.07 9.68
CA GLY A 30 -7.54 -10.40 10.68
C GLY A 30 -7.50 -9.52 11.94
N THR A 31 -6.34 -9.40 12.59
CA THR A 31 -6.20 -8.58 13.81
C THR A 31 -4.83 -7.92 13.90
N ASP A 32 -4.83 -6.59 14.01
CA ASP A 32 -3.62 -5.81 14.30
C ASP A 32 -3.35 -5.72 15.80
N THR A 33 -3.16 -6.88 16.44
CA THR A 33 -3.05 -7.03 17.91
C THR A 33 -1.89 -6.26 18.54
N GLU A 34 -0.97 -5.73 17.74
CA GLU A 34 0.19 -4.95 18.19
C GLU A 34 0.26 -3.54 17.59
N ASN A 35 -0.80 -3.07 16.92
CA ASN A 35 -0.79 -1.78 16.23
C ASN A 35 0.40 -1.63 15.26
N LEU A 36 0.75 -2.71 14.55
CA LEU A 36 1.82 -2.73 13.56
C LEU A 36 1.41 -2.03 12.27
N ILE A 37 0.11 -1.95 11.98
CA ILE A 37 -0.42 -1.44 10.72
C ILE A 37 -1.25 -0.18 10.95
N ASN A 38 -2.22 -0.22 11.86
CA ASN A 38 -3.22 0.82 12.07
C ASN A 38 -2.64 2.24 12.25
N PRO A 39 -1.54 2.46 13.00
CA PRO A 39 -0.96 3.80 13.16
C PRO A 39 -0.37 4.41 11.89
N HIS A 40 -0.19 3.59 10.86
CA HIS A 40 0.48 3.95 9.60
C HIS A 40 -0.52 4.07 8.44
N LEU A 41 -1.80 3.78 8.67
CA LEU A 41 -2.84 3.89 7.68
C LEU A 41 -3.31 5.35 7.54
N MET A 42 -3.37 5.80 6.29
CA MET A 42 -4.08 6.99 5.88
C MET A 42 -5.60 6.75 5.87
N PRO A 43 -6.43 7.81 5.77
CA PRO A 43 -7.90 7.66 5.75
C PRO A 43 -8.45 6.75 4.64
N ASN A 44 -7.70 6.54 3.55
CA ASN A 44 -8.06 5.64 2.45
C ASN A 44 -7.65 4.16 2.69
N GLY A 45 -7.09 3.84 3.87
CA GLY A 45 -6.67 2.49 4.22
C GLY A 45 -5.31 2.07 3.64
N LEU A 46 -4.58 2.98 3.02
CA LEU A 46 -3.23 2.75 2.48
C LEU A 46 -2.15 3.32 3.40
N ILE A 47 -0.92 2.86 3.22
CA ILE A 47 0.26 3.42 3.91
C ILE A 47 0.78 4.61 3.09
N GLY A 48 1.03 5.75 3.74
CA GLY A 48 1.43 6.98 3.02
C GLY A 48 2.89 7.05 2.59
N ASP A 49 3.76 6.23 3.17
CA ASP A 49 5.21 6.27 2.97
C ASP A 49 5.77 4.91 2.55
N LEU A 50 6.59 4.89 1.49
CA LEU A 50 7.20 3.67 0.95
C LEU A 50 8.09 3.01 2.01
N THR A 51 8.92 3.80 2.69
CA THR A 51 9.87 3.27 3.68
C THR A 51 9.12 2.56 4.81
N GLN A 52 8.02 3.15 5.27
CA GLN A 52 7.13 2.60 6.27
C GLN A 52 6.44 1.32 5.77
N ALA A 53 5.94 1.29 4.53
CA ALA A 53 5.35 0.09 3.94
C ALA A 53 6.35 -1.08 3.87
N LEU A 54 7.57 -0.82 3.41
CA LEU A 54 8.65 -1.81 3.37
C LEU A 54 9.01 -2.31 4.79
N ARG A 55 9.04 -1.41 5.78
CA ARG A 55 9.30 -1.75 7.18
C ARG A 55 8.21 -2.65 7.76
N ILE A 56 6.94 -2.30 7.55
CA ILE A 56 5.80 -3.09 8.03
C ILE A 56 5.83 -4.48 7.40
N ARG A 57 5.97 -4.61 6.08
CA ARG A 57 6.11 -5.92 5.42
C ARG A 57 7.23 -6.76 6.03
N ASN A 58 8.41 -6.17 6.25
CA ASN A 58 9.54 -6.90 6.82
C ASN A 58 9.28 -7.35 8.27
N LEU A 59 8.62 -6.52 9.08
CA LEU A 59 8.21 -6.89 10.44
C LEU A 59 7.19 -8.02 10.44
N LEU A 60 6.19 -7.95 9.55
CA LEU A 60 5.20 -9.00 9.38
C LEU A 60 5.87 -10.33 9.00
N ARG A 61 6.79 -10.31 8.02
CA ARG A 61 7.57 -11.49 7.61
C ARG A 61 8.41 -12.09 8.74
N GLN A 62 8.97 -11.26 9.62
CA GLN A 62 9.72 -11.74 10.80
C GLN A 62 8.82 -12.37 11.86
N LYS A 63 7.59 -11.88 11.99
CA LYS A 63 6.65 -12.31 13.03
C LYS A 63 5.83 -13.53 12.62
N PHE A 64 5.43 -13.59 11.37
CA PHE A 64 4.57 -14.64 10.81
C PHE A 64 5.37 -15.49 9.81
N LEU A 65 6.46 -16.10 10.29
CA LEU A 65 7.40 -16.88 9.45
C LEU A 65 6.76 -18.05 8.70
N ASP A 66 5.70 -18.61 9.29
CA ASP A 66 4.99 -19.78 8.76
C ASP A 66 3.75 -19.40 7.94
N ASP A 67 3.42 -18.11 7.84
CA ASP A 67 2.30 -17.64 7.02
C ASP A 67 2.79 -17.35 5.59
N PRO A 68 2.43 -18.18 4.60
CA PRO A 68 2.88 -17.99 3.21
C PRO A 68 2.36 -16.68 2.62
N HIS A 69 1.19 -16.20 3.05
CA HIS A 69 0.62 -14.94 2.54
C HIS A 69 1.48 -13.75 2.97
N VAL A 70 1.94 -13.75 4.22
CA VAL A 70 2.84 -12.69 4.69
C VAL A 70 4.23 -12.83 4.06
N LYS A 71 4.73 -14.07 3.95
CA LYS A 71 6.06 -14.35 3.44
C LYS A 71 6.25 -13.90 1.99
N GLU A 72 5.29 -14.19 1.13
CA GLU A 72 5.39 -13.90 -0.30
C GLU A 72 4.79 -12.53 -0.68
N SER A 73 4.21 -11.80 0.28
CA SER A 73 3.62 -10.48 0.03
C SER A 73 4.65 -9.42 -0.39
N GLU A 74 4.27 -8.52 -1.30
CA GLU A 74 5.11 -7.42 -1.77
C GLU A 74 4.47 -6.05 -1.55
N VAL A 75 5.30 -4.99 -1.53
CA VAL A 75 4.80 -3.61 -1.43
C VAL A 75 4.44 -3.10 -2.82
N TRP A 76 3.21 -2.62 -2.98
CA TRP A 76 2.67 -2.11 -4.23
C TRP A 76 2.28 -0.64 -4.05
N ALA A 77 2.70 0.20 -4.99
CA ALA A 77 2.19 1.56 -5.10
C ALA A 77 0.79 1.54 -5.74
N VAL A 78 -0.15 2.24 -5.13
CA VAL A 78 -1.55 2.30 -5.57
C VAL A 78 -1.82 3.70 -6.12
N TYR A 79 -2.31 3.76 -7.36
CA TYR A 79 -2.60 5.01 -8.05
C TYR A 79 -4.09 5.16 -8.30
N CYS A 80 -4.56 6.41 -8.29
CA CYS A 80 -5.85 6.76 -8.84
C CYS A 80 -5.81 6.49 -10.33
N VAL A 81 -6.78 5.75 -10.82
CA VAL A 81 -7.05 5.67 -12.25
C VAL A 81 -8.14 6.70 -12.48
N ASP A 82 -7.76 7.91 -12.90
CA ASP A 82 -8.75 8.86 -13.36
C ASP A 82 -9.53 8.19 -14.49
N GLU A 83 -10.87 8.19 -14.42
CA GLU A 83 -11.73 7.79 -15.53
C GLU A 83 -11.62 8.84 -16.66
N VAL A 84 -10.43 9.04 -17.22
CA VAL A 84 -10.25 9.84 -18.43
C VAL A 84 -10.65 8.95 -19.60
N ASP A 85 -11.93 9.10 -19.98
CA ASP A 85 -12.56 8.73 -21.26
C ASP A 85 -13.90 8.00 -21.06
N LYS A 86 -14.83 8.60 -20.31
CA LYS A 86 -16.25 8.43 -20.71
C LYS A 86 -16.47 9.38 -21.90
N PRO A 87 -16.76 8.87 -23.12
CA PRO A 87 -17.13 9.76 -24.20
C PRO A 87 -18.32 10.60 -23.73
N HIS A 88 -18.20 11.92 -23.88
CA HIS A 88 -19.31 12.85 -23.71
C HIS A 88 -20.47 12.30 -24.53
N ASP A 89 -21.55 11.85 -23.89
CA ASP A 89 -22.78 11.54 -24.60
C ASP A 89 -23.38 12.88 -25.03
N PRO A 90 -23.42 13.23 -26.33
CA PRO A 90 -23.99 14.49 -26.77
C PRO A 90 -25.53 14.48 -26.71
N TYR A 91 -26.15 13.40 -26.21
CA TYR A 91 -27.59 13.20 -26.16
C TYR A 91 -28.20 13.13 -24.75
N THR A 92 -27.44 13.44 -23.70
CA THR A 92 -27.99 13.75 -22.35
C THR A 92 -27.82 15.21 -21.98
#